data_AF-A0A2M8NLL2-F1
#
_entry.id   AF-A0A2M8NLL2-F1
#
_cell.length_a   1.000
_cell.length_b   1.000
_cell.length_c   1.000
_cell.angle_alpha   90.00
_cell.angle_beta   90.00
_cell.angle_gamma   90.00
#
_symmetry.space_group_name_H-M   'P 1'
#
loop_
_entity.id
_entity.type
_entity.pdbx_description
1 polymer ?
#
loop_
_entity_poly.entity_id
_entity_poly.type
_entity_poly.pdbx_seq_one_letter_code
_entity_poly.pdbx_strand_id
1 'polypeptide(L)'
;MLSSLLLILMSAPFLTAFAQIPVPQLASPIVVVNTAALNARSGPGPQYTVIVTLPGGSELPVLASTADRAWYLVATPVGNAWVDIDFVIPRGDFTFVPVIRLQDIQAQFAAPTPRTIQMPTARQPFGAAAIAPRSNRRAVLEVISVDLRPAPFEASGVITT
;
A
#
# COMPACT_ATOMS: atom_id res chain seq x y z
N MET A 1 -13.13 58.24 56.03
CA MET A 1 -12.48 58.55 54.74
C MET A 1 -11.00 58.26 54.94
N LEU A 2 -10.33 57.21 54.48
CA LEU A 2 -10.44 56.30 53.34
C LEU A 2 -9.63 55.05 53.76
N SER A 3 -10.25 53.90 54.04
CA SER A 3 -9.54 52.65 54.32
C SER A 3 -9.97 51.60 53.30
N SER A 4 -9.60 51.83 52.05
CA SER A 4 -9.72 50.89 50.94
C SER A 4 -8.81 51.40 49.82
N LEU A 5 -7.51 51.16 49.93
CA LEU A 5 -6.60 51.42 48.81
C LEU A 5 -5.62 50.26 48.66
N LEU A 6 -5.98 49.40 47.72
CA LEU A 6 -5.07 48.75 46.77
C LEU A 6 -4.19 47.62 47.33
N LEU A 7 -4.83 46.57 47.81
CA LEU A 7 -4.24 45.22 47.86
C LEU A 7 -4.36 44.54 46.48
N ILE A 8 -3.67 45.07 45.46
CA ILE A 8 -3.44 44.35 44.19
C ILE A 8 -1.95 44.50 43.86
N LEU A 9 -1.12 44.13 44.82
CA LEU A 9 0.28 43.82 44.59
C LEU A 9 0.32 42.29 44.44
N MET A 10 0.89 41.79 43.34
CA MET A 10 1.28 40.38 43.12
C MET A 10 0.31 39.46 42.34
N SER A 11 0.00 39.76 41.08
CA SER A 11 -0.23 38.67 40.11
C SER A 11 0.36 38.99 38.74
N ALA A 12 1.69 38.92 38.64
CA ALA A 12 2.29 38.71 37.33
C ALA A 12 1.98 37.26 36.93
N PRO A 13 1.29 36.99 35.81
CA PRO A 13 1.28 35.65 35.27
C PRO A 13 2.71 35.35 34.84
N PHE A 14 3.37 34.45 35.56
CA PHE A 14 4.54 33.77 35.01
C PHE A 14 4.03 33.06 33.75
N LEU A 15 4.27 33.68 32.60
CA LEU A 15 4.16 33.02 31.31
C LEU A 15 5.27 31.97 31.31
N THR A 16 4.94 30.77 31.80
CA THR A 16 5.80 29.61 31.65
C THR A 16 5.97 29.38 30.16
N ALA A 17 7.12 29.79 29.63
CA ALA A 17 7.56 29.39 28.32
C ALA A 17 7.79 27.87 28.39
N PHE A 18 6.85 27.09 27.88
CA PHE A 18 7.08 25.68 27.66
C PHE A 18 8.22 25.58 26.64
N ALA A 19 9.41 25.19 27.10
CA ALA A 19 10.48 24.80 26.20
C ALA A 19 9.94 23.67 25.33
N GLN A 20 9.79 23.93 24.03
CA GLN A 20 9.40 22.91 23.07
C GLN A 20 10.54 21.89 23.05
N ILE A 21 10.35 20.77 23.74
CA ILE A 21 11.30 19.66 23.69
C ILE A 21 11.37 19.24 22.23
N PRO A 22 12.54 19.25 21.57
CA PRO A 22 12.66 18.73 20.22
C PRO A 22 12.26 17.27 20.26
N VAL A 23 11.05 16.94 19.79
CA VAL A 23 10.63 15.55 19.65
C VAL A 23 11.53 14.99 18.55
N PRO A 24 12.31 13.93 18.82
CA PRO A 24 13.08 13.28 17.78
C PRO A 24 12.09 12.73 16.75
N GLN A 25 12.00 13.41 15.62
CA GLN A 25 11.20 12.98 14.49
C GLN A 25 11.93 11.82 13.83
N LEU A 26 11.33 10.63 13.89
CA LEU A 26 11.83 9.46 13.17
C LEU A 26 11.72 9.77 11.67
N ALA A 27 12.84 10.15 11.07
CA ALA A 27 12.90 10.42 9.64
C ALA A 27 12.66 9.10 8.89
N SER A 28 11.65 9.08 8.02
CA SER A 28 11.43 7.95 7.12
C SER A 28 12.67 7.76 6.24
N PRO A 29 13.17 6.53 6.09
CA PRO A 29 14.31 6.29 5.22
C PRO A 29 13.97 6.68 3.79
N ILE A 30 14.95 7.27 3.12
CA ILE A 30 14.85 7.63 1.71
C ILE A 30 15.88 6.84 0.91
N VAL A 31 15.64 6.71 -0.38
CA VAL A 31 16.60 6.18 -1.33
C VAL A 31 16.86 7.22 -2.41
N VAL A 32 18.12 7.31 -2.83
CA VAL A 32 18.54 8.21 -3.90
C VAL A 32 18.86 7.39 -5.15
N VAL A 33 18.26 7.74 -6.29
CA VAL A 33 18.53 7.04 -7.55
C VAL A 33 19.97 7.30 -8.02
N ASN A 34 20.77 6.25 -8.20
CA ASN A 34 22.19 6.34 -8.55
C ASN A 34 22.48 6.05 -10.05
N THR A 35 21.43 6.00 -10.88
CA THR A 35 21.54 5.81 -12.34
C THR A 35 20.86 6.96 -13.07
N ALA A 36 21.15 7.15 -14.35
CA ALA A 36 20.53 8.21 -15.16
C ALA A 36 18.99 8.10 -15.21
N ALA A 37 18.49 6.86 -15.33
CA ALA A 37 17.07 6.56 -15.40
C ALA A 37 16.79 5.20 -14.75
N LEU A 38 15.96 5.17 -13.71
CA LEU A 38 15.57 3.95 -13.02
C LEU A 38 14.10 3.63 -13.27
N ASN A 39 13.82 2.38 -13.67
CA ASN A 39 12.46 1.93 -13.91
C ASN A 39 11.80 1.47 -12.61
N ALA A 40 10.73 2.16 -12.22
CA ALA A 40 9.88 1.75 -11.12
C ALA A 40 8.73 0.88 -11.65
N ARG A 41 8.52 -0.30 -11.05
CA ARG A 41 7.65 -1.36 -11.55
C ARG A 41 6.46 -1.62 -10.64
N SER A 42 5.44 -2.29 -11.16
CA SER A 42 4.24 -2.66 -10.38
C SER A 42 4.45 -3.78 -9.38
N GLY A 43 5.54 -4.52 -9.49
CA GLY A 43 5.89 -5.59 -8.57
C GLY A 43 7.41 -5.78 -8.46
N PRO A 44 7.84 -6.56 -7.45
CA PRO A 44 9.25 -6.84 -7.22
C PRO A 44 9.75 -7.89 -8.20
N GLY A 45 10.32 -7.42 -9.32
CA GLY A 45 10.90 -8.29 -10.34
C GLY A 45 10.92 -7.67 -11.73
N PRO A 46 11.81 -8.15 -12.61
CA PRO A 46 11.90 -7.67 -13.99
C PRO A 46 10.69 -8.04 -14.86
N GLN A 47 9.90 -9.07 -14.46
CA GLN A 47 8.69 -9.49 -15.16
C GLN A 47 7.52 -8.51 -15.01
N TYR A 48 7.56 -7.61 -14.03
CA TYR A 48 6.48 -6.67 -13.77
C TYR A 48 6.56 -5.44 -14.68
N THR A 49 5.41 -4.91 -15.07
CA THR A 49 5.29 -3.72 -15.92
C THR A 49 5.93 -2.49 -15.26
N VAL A 50 6.64 -1.69 -16.04
CA VAL A 50 7.18 -0.39 -15.62
C VAL A 50 6.03 0.62 -15.54
N ILE A 51 5.85 1.23 -14.38
CA ILE A 51 4.83 2.26 -14.13
C ILE A 51 5.39 3.64 -14.45
N VAL A 52 6.62 3.90 -14.02
CA VAL A 52 7.28 5.21 -14.18
C VAL A 52 8.79 5.04 -14.26
N THR A 53 9.45 5.93 -14.98
CA THR A 53 10.90 6.04 -15.02
C THR A 53 11.33 7.25 -14.20
N LEU A 54 12.18 7.02 -13.21
CA LEU A 54 12.66 8.00 -12.25
C LEU A 54 14.02 8.55 -12.70
N PRO A 55 14.21 9.88 -12.74
CA PRO A 55 15.51 10.45 -13.11
C PRO A 55 16.55 10.23 -11.99
N GLY A 56 17.82 10.18 -12.37
CA GLY A 56 18.94 10.12 -11.43
C GLY A 56 18.95 11.26 -10.43
N GLY A 57 19.38 10.95 -9.21
CA GLY A 57 19.37 11.88 -8.07
C GLY A 57 18.01 12.07 -7.41
N SER A 58 16.95 11.40 -7.90
CA SER A 58 15.63 11.48 -7.24
C SER A 58 15.68 10.86 -5.85
N GLU A 59 15.15 11.60 -4.87
CA GLU A 59 15.01 11.15 -3.50
C GLU A 59 13.59 10.63 -3.28
N LEU A 60 13.46 9.38 -2.83
CA LEU A 60 12.17 8.73 -2.69
C LEU A 60 12.04 8.08 -1.31
N PRO A 61 10.95 8.29 -0.58
CA PRO A 61 10.73 7.63 0.70
C PRO A 61 10.47 6.14 0.50
N VAL A 62 11.11 5.33 1.34
CA VAL A 62 10.96 3.87 1.33
C VAL A 62 9.82 3.47 2.25
N LEU A 63 8.86 2.74 1.70
CA LEU A 63 7.69 2.23 2.41
C LEU A 63 7.88 0.80 2.88
N ALA A 64 8.53 -0.04 2.07
CA ALA A 64 8.77 -1.45 2.37
C ALA A 64 9.97 -1.98 1.59
N SER A 65 10.43 -3.17 1.97
CA SER A 65 11.44 -3.93 1.22
C SER A 65 10.97 -5.37 1.00
N THR A 66 11.52 -6.07 0.01
CA THR A 66 11.26 -7.50 -0.11
C THR A 66 12.12 -8.32 0.85
N ALA A 67 11.68 -9.54 1.16
CA ALA A 67 12.38 -10.46 2.06
C ALA A 67 13.79 -10.85 1.57
N ASP A 68 13.97 -10.92 0.26
CA ASP A 68 15.23 -11.17 -0.43
C ASP A 68 16.11 -9.92 -0.54
N ARG A 69 15.64 -8.74 -0.10
CA ARG A 69 16.36 -7.46 -0.17
C ARG A 69 16.88 -7.14 -1.58
N ALA A 70 16.13 -7.51 -2.61
CA ALA A 70 16.41 -7.12 -3.99
C ALA A 70 15.59 -5.90 -4.44
N TRP A 71 14.44 -5.63 -3.80
CA TRP A 71 13.55 -4.54 -4.18
C TRP A 71 13.10 -3.68 -2.99
N TYR A 72 12.99 -2.37 -3.23
CA TYR A 72 12.30 -1.43 -2.34
C TYR A 72 10.96 -1.00 -2.93
N LEU A 73 9.94 -0.92 -2.08
CA LEU A 73 8.70 -0.23 -2.39
C LEU A 73 8.88 1.24 -2.00
N VAL A 74 8.78 2.13 -2.98
CA VAL A 74 8.95 3.57 -2.80
C VAL A 74 7.66 4.31 -3.13
N ALA A 75 7.43 5.44 -2.47
CA ALA A 75 6.34 6.34 -2.85
C ALA A 75 6.83 7.28 -3.96
N THR A 76 6.15 7.26 -5.11
CA THR A 76 6.38 8.20 -6.21
C THR A 76 5.18 9.11 -6.40
N PRO A 77 5.29 10.24 -7.13
CA PRO A 77 4.15 11.11 -7.40
C PRO A 77 2.98 10.44 -8.13
N VAL A 78 3.24 9.35 -8.84
CA VAL A 78 2.25 8.58 -9.61
C VAL A 78 1.61 7.46 -8.77
N GLY A 79 2.22 7.13 -7.62
CA GLY A 79 1.81 6.03 -6.75
C GLY A 79 2.98 5.21 -6.24
N ASN A 80 2.69 4.12 -5.55
CA ASN A 80 3.72 3.25 -5.00
C ASN A 80 4.30 2.36 -6.10
N ALA A 81 5.62 2.24 -6.15
CA ALA A 81 6.30 1.45 -7.16
C ALA A 81 7.52 0.73 -6.58
N TRP A 82 7.90 -0.37 -7.21
CA TRP A 82 9.04 -1.18 -6.84
C TRP A 82 10.27 -0.75 -7.62
N VAL A 83 11.35 -0.47 -6.90
CA VAL A 83 12.65 -0.13 -7.48
C VAL A 83 13.69 -1.14 -7.04
N ASP A 84 14.63 -1.40 -7.93
CA ASP A 84 15.72 -2.36 -7.70
C ASP A 84 16.80 -1.72 -6.80
N ILE A 85 17.26 -2.50 -5.82
CA ILE A 85 18.15 -2.03 -4.75
C ILE A 85 19.55 -1.69 -5.27
N ASP A 86 20.04 -2.36 -6.32
CA ASP A 86 21.39 -2.15 -6.85
C ASP A 86 21.56 -0.78 -7.51
N PHE A 87 20.45 -0.14 -7.89
CA PHE A 87 20.46 1.17 -8.56
C PHE A 87 20.10 2.35 -7.65
N VAL A 88 19.99 2.11 -6.34
CA VAL A 88 19.66 3.16 -5.37
C VAL A 88 20.61 3.16 -4.19
N ILE A 89 20.79 4.34 -3.61
CA ILE A 89 21.60 4.54 -2.40
C ILE A 89 20.65 4.78 -1.23
N PRO A 90 20.53 3.84 -0.28
CA PRO A 90 19.73 4.03 0.93
C PRO A 90 20.33 5.12 1.83
N ARG A 91 19.48 5.97 2.39
CA ARG A 91 19.82 7.04 3.33
C ARG A 91 18.85 7.02 4.52
N GLY A 92 19.39 7.10 5.73
CA GLY A 92 18.60 7.06 6.96
C GLY A 92 18.55 5.68 7.61
N ASP A 93 17.59 5.49 8.52
CA ASP A 93 17.42 4.27 9.29
C ASP A 93 16.35 3.35 8.67
N PHE A 94 16.75 2.12 8.33
CA PHE A 94 15.90 1.11 7.71
C PHE A 94 15.40 0.06 8.71
N THR A 95 15.72 0.20 10.00
CA THR A 95 15.37 -0.77 11.05
C THR A 95 13.86 -1.02 11.14
N PHE A 96 13.06 0.01 10.86
CA PHE A 96 11.60 -0.04 10.94
C PHE A 96 10.90 -0.25 9.60
N VAL A 97 11.64 -0.53 8.51
CA VAL A 97 11.04 -0.76 7.19
C VAL A 97 10.41 -2.15 7.16
N PRO A 98 9.09 -2.26 6.92
CA PRO A 98 8.42 -3.55 6.84
C PRO A 98 8.93 -4.36 5.64
N VAL A 99 9.00 -5.67 5.84
CA VAL A 99 9.46 -6.63 4.86
C VAL A 99 8.26 -7.37 4.27
N ILE A 100 8.02 -7.22 2.97
CA ILE A 100 6.95 -7.90 2.24
C ILE A 100 7.49 -9.23 1.70
N ARG A 101 6.80 -10.35 1.97
CA ARG A 101 7.11 -11.66 1.39
C ARG A 101 6.07 -12.05 0.34
N LEU A 102 6.50 -12.29 -0.89
CA LEU A 102 5.58 -12.66 -1.99
C LEU A 102 4.88 -14.01 -1.80
N GLN A 103 5.45 -14.90 -0.98
CA GLN A 103 4.82 -16.16 -0.60
C GLN A 103 3.46 -15.98 0.08
N ASP A 104 3.27 -14.88 0.83
CA ASP A 104 2.04 -14.64 1.59
C ASP A 104 0.92 -14.08 0.71
N ILE A 105 1.26 -13.31 -0.33
CA ILE A 105 0.28 -12.72 -1.27
C ILE A 105 -0.26 -13.78 -2.23
N GLN A 106 0.56 -14.75 -2.66
CA GLN A 106 0.08 -15.86 -3.50
C GLN A 106 -0.84 -16.82 -2.73
N ALA A 107 -0.65 -16.98 -1.42
CA ALA A 107 -1.49 -17.85 -0.59
C ALA A 107 -2.92 -17.31 -0.39
N GLN A 108 -3.13 -15.99 -0.43
CA GLN A 108 -4.45 -15.38 -0.32
C GLN A 108 -5.29 -15.48 -1.60
N PHE A 109 -4.65 -15.57 -2.77
CA PHE A 109 -5.34 -15.88 -4.04
C PHE A 109 -5.49 -17.40 -4.28
N ALA A 110 -4.90 -18.22 -3.41
CA ALA A 110 -4.90 -19.67 -3.51
C ALA A 110 -5.61 -20.32 -2.31
N ALA A 111 -6.92 -20.12 -2.13
CA ALA A 111 -7.80 -21.11 -1.49
C ALA A 111 -9.30 -20.74 -1.59
N PRO A 112 -10.26 -21.70 -1.57
CA PRO A 112 -10.08 -23.14 -1.35
C PRO A 112 -10.50 -23.97 -2.56
N THR A 113 -9.77 -25.04 -2.86
CA THR A 113 -10.37 -26.19 -3.54
C THR A 113 -11.59 -26.62 -2.70
N PRO A 114 -12.78 -26.85 -3.28
CA PRO A 114 -13.88 -27.39 -2.51
C PRO A 114 -13.39 -28.68 -1.86
N ARG A 115 -13.37 -28.73 -0.52
CA ARG A 115 -13.23 -30.00 0.17
C ARG A 115 -14.52 -30.76 -0.11
N THR A 116 -14.50 -31.66 -1.09
CA THR A 116 -15.57 -32.62 -1.28
C THR A 116 -15.73 -33.37 0.04
N ILE A 117 -16.83 -33.13 0.75
CA ILE A 117 -17.22 -33.92 1.91
C ILE A 117 -17.43 -35.35 1.37
N GLN A 118 -16.45 -36.22 1.62
CA GLN A 118 -16.50 -37.61 1.18
C GLN A 118 -17.50 -38.34 2.08
N MET A 119 -18.73 -38.51 1.60
CA MET A 119 -19.74 -39.35 2.25
C MET A 119 -19.26 -40.81 2.24
N PRO A 120 -19.24 -41.51 3.39
CA PRO A 120 -18.76 -42.88 3.43
C PRO A 120 -19.77 -43.81 2.76
N THR A 121 -19.29 -44.52 1.74
CA THR A 121 -19.75 -45.83 1.26
C THR A 121 -21.19 -45.94 0.75
N ALA A 122 -21.31 -46.11 -0.57
CA ALA A 122 -22.32 -46.99 -1.17
C ALA A 122 -21.83 -47.55 -2.52
N ARG A 123 -21.20 -48.73 -2.43
CA ARG A 123 -21.21 -49.86 -3.39
C ARG A 123 -21.23 -49.54 -4.90
N GLN A 124 -20.07 -49.62 -5.54
CA GLN A 124 -19.95 -49.83 -6.99
C GLN A 124 -20.37 -51.26 -7.36
N PRO A 125 -21.21 -51.49 -8.39
CA PRO A 125 -21.09 -52.67 -9.22
C PRO A 125 -20.28 -52.34 -10.47
N PHE A 126 -19.36 -53.26 -10.77
CA PHE A 126 -18.56 -53.31 -12.00
C PHE A 126 -19.46 -53.35 -13.25
N GLY A 127 -19.15 -52.54 -14.26
CA GLY A 127 -19.78 -52.69 -15.58
C GLY A 127 -19.55 -51.56 -16.57
N ALA A 128 -18.62 -51.81 -17.48
CA ALA A 128 -18.64 -51.39 -18.89
C ALA A 128 -18.39 -49.91 -19.29
N ALA A 129 -17.39 -49.81 -20.17
CA ALA A 129 -17.30 -48.92 -21.33
C ALA A 129 -16.94 -47.44 -21.12
N ALA A 130 -15.69 -47.16 -21.46
CA ALA A 130 -15.25 -45.85 -21.93
C ALA A 130 -16.09 -45.39 -23.13
N ILE A 131 -16.89 -44.33 -22.95
CA ILE A 131 -17.19 -43.33 -23.98
C ILE A 131 -17.37 -42.00 -23.24
N ALA A 132 -16.51 -41.01 -23.53
CA ALA A 132 -16.66 -39.65 -23.02
C ALA A 132 -17.88 -38.96 -23.66
N PRO A 133 -18.86 -38.45 -22.88
CA PRO A 133 -19.83 -37.50 -23.43
C PRO A 133 -19.21 -36.10 -23.44
N ARG A 134 -19.06 -35.51 -24.64
CA ARG A 134 -18.88 -34.06 -24.80
C ARG A 134 -20.08 -33.35 -24.14
N SER A 135 -19.93 -32.92 -22.89
CA SER A 135 -20.96 -32.16 -22.19
C SER A 135 -20.82 -30.68 -22.55
N ASN A 136 -21.66 -30.27 -23.50
CA ASN A 136 -21.94 -28.89 -23.84
C ASN A 136 -22.68 -28.22 -22.66
N ARG A 137 -21.96 -27.63 -21.71
CA ARG A 137 -22.54 -26.72 -20.71
C ARG A 137 -22.21 -25.28 -21.09
N ARG A 138 -23.17 -24.61 -21.74
CA ARG A 138 -23.19 -23.14 -21.81
C ARG A 138 -23.15 -22.61 -20.38
N ALA A 139 -22.06 -21.97 -19.98
CA ALA A 139 -22.04 -21.17 -18.77
C ALA A 139 -23.00 -20.00 -18.99
N VAL A 140 -24.10 -19.97 -18.24
CA VAL A 140 -24.94 -18.77 -18.13
C VAL A 140 -24.13 -17.80 -17.26
N LEU A 141 -23.50 -16.80 -17.90
CA LEU A 141 -22.95 -15.67 -17.16
C LEU A 141 -24.12 -14.81 -16.69
N GLU A 142 -24.32 -14.72 -15.38
CA GLU A 142 -25.14 -13.66 -14.79
C GLU A 142 -24.37 -12.35 -14.97
N VAL A 143 -24.77 -11.58 -16.00
CA VAL A 143 -24.21 -10.25 -16.28
C VAL A 143 -24.82 -9.28 -15.28
N ILE A 144 -24.08 -9.01 -14.21
CA ILE A 144 -24.37 -7.88 -13.33
C ILE A 144 -23.81 -6.63 -14.00
N SER A 145 -24.66 -5.87 -14.67
CA SER A 145 -24.30 -4.55 -15.20
C SER A 145 -24.18 -3.56 -14.03
N VAL A 146 -22.95 -3.19 -13.65
CA VAL A 146 -22.70 -2.02 -12.80
C VAL A 146 -22.58 -0.81 -13.73
N ASP A 147 -23.53 0.11 -13.66
CA ASP A 147 -23.48 1.40 -14.37
C ASP A 147 -22.40 2.27 -13.72
N LEU A 148 -21.19 2.28 -14.32
CA LEU A 148 -20.11 3.19 -13.93
C LEU A 148 -20.18 4.46 -14.78
N ARG A 149 -21.28 5.22 -14.73
CA ARG A 149 -21.25 6.60 -15.21
C ARG A 149 -20.38 7.42 -14.25
N PRO A 150 -19.25 7.99 -14.70
CA PRO A 150 -18.57 8.99 -13.91
C PRO A 150 -19.45 10.24 -13.90
N ALA A 151 -19.92 10.65 -12.71
CA ALA A 151 -20.53 11.96 -12.55
C ALA A 151 -19.51 13.04 -12.99
N PRO A 152 -19.91 14.04 -13.80
CA PRO A 152 -19.02 15.13 -14.14
C PRO A 152 -18.68 15.95 -12.88
N PHE A 153 -17.43 16.32 -12.79
CA PHE A 153 -16.83 17.21 -11.81
C PHE A 153 -17.49 18.60 -11.90
N GLU A 154 -18.39 18.94 -10.98
CA GLU A 154 -18.81 20.33 -10.81
C GLU A 154 -17.87 20.99 -9.79
N ALA A 155 -16.73 21.47 -10.29
CA ALA A 155 -15.93 22.47 -9.60
C ALA A 155 -16.19 23.83 -10.26
N SER A 156 -17.06 24.67 -9.66
CA SER A 156 -16.96 26.13 -9.74
C SER A 156 -17.92 26.79 -8.75
N GLY A 157 -17.39 27.76 -8.01
CA GLY A 157 -18.10 28.45 -6.95
C GLY A 157 -19.24 29.33 -7.43
N VAL A 158 -20.07 29.74 -6.45
CA VAL A 158 -20.41 31.13 -6.13
C VAL A 158 -21.32 31.08 -4.90
N ILE A 159 -20.84 31.64 -3.79
CA ILE A 159 -21.67 32.12 -2.69
C ILE A 159 -22.04 33.55 -3.04
N THR A 160 -23.31 33.81 -3.29
CA THR A 160 -24.07 35.08 -3.14
C THR A 160 -25.42 34.85 -3.85
N THR A 161 -26.59 35.31 -3.44
CA THR A 161 -27.09 36.26 -2.45
C THR A 161 -28.47 35.81 -2.00
#